data_AF-A0A7S0GX90-F1
#
_entry.id   AF-A0A7S0GX90-F1
#
_cell.length_a   1.000
_cell.length_b   1.000
_cell.length_c   1.000
_cell.angle_alpha   90.00
_cell.angle_beta   90.00
_cell.angle_gamma   90.00
#
_symmetry.space_group_name_H-M   'P 1'
#
loop_
_entity.id
_entity.type
_entity.pdbx_description
1 polymer ?
#
loop_
_entity_poly.entity_id
_entity_poly.type
_entity_poly.pdbx_seq_one_letter_code
_entity_poly.pdbx_strand_id
1 'polypeptide(L)'
;MSQEAEKFRIFGHEGPYKECMGLYSEVYTETRGGVALRSVYKHTRLPVYLYFHEKDKTWALSNKIGSSRCWMFASDLAQKPHLIIGPWKYINPNDRKWLLESKMKCEPHIELKDGGNSSRRESMKVQI
;
A
#
# COMPACT_ATOMS: atom_id res chain seq x y z
N MET A 1 25.29 5.72 3.13
CA MET A 1 24.04 6.51 3.16
C MET A 1 22.89 5.54 2.92
N SER A 2 22.03 5.28 3.91
CA SER A 2 20.86 4.42 3.67
C SER A 2 19.81 5.24 2.93
N GLN A 3 19.44 4.84 1.72
CA GLN A 3 18.30 5.41 1.03
C GLN A 3 17.04 5.09 1.86
N GLU A 4 16.20 6.09 2.10
CA GLU A 4 14.95 5.89 2.82
C GLU A 4 14.00 5.06 1.94
N ALA A 5 13.36 4.04 2.52
CA ALA A 5 12.46 3.14 1.78
C ALA A 5 11.24 3.91 1.25
N GLU A 6 10.84 3.63 0.00
CA GLU A 6 9.64 4.26 -0.58
C GLU A 6 8.38 3.86 0.21
N LYS A 7 7.51 4.83 0.47
CA LYS A 7 6.25 4.63 1.20
C LYS A 7 5.06 5.15 0.40
N PHE A 8 3.93 4.48 0.54
CA PHE A 8 2.66 4.91 -0.04
C PHE A 8 1.49 4.43 0.82
N ARG A 9 0.35 5.10 0.69
CA ARG A 9 -0.89 4.75 1.37
C ARG A 9 -1.87 4.13 0.39
N ILE A 10 -2.53 3.06 0.82
CA ILE A 10 -3.69 2.48 0.16
C ILE A 10 -4.94 2.89 0.95
N PHE A 11 -5.99 3.36 0.27
CA PHE A 11 -7.25 3.77 0.90
C PHE A 11 -8.42 3.66 -0.09
N GLY A 12 -9.65 3.87 0.42
CA GLY A 12 -10.87 3.98 -0.38
C GLY A 12 -11.76 2.74 -0.39
N HIS A 13 -11.26 1.58 0.04
CA HIS A 13 -12.05 0.36 0.18
C HIS A 13 -12.70 0.24 1.57
N GLU A 14 -13.99 -0.07 1.63
CA GLU A 14 -14.77 -0.19 2.89
C GLU A 14 -15.33 -1.60 3.14
N GLY A 15 -15.13 -2.51 2.19
CA GLY A 15 -15.69 -3.87 2.20
C GLY A 15 -14.82 -4.91 2.94
N PRO A 16 -14.98 -6.20 2.59
CA PRO A 16 -14.10 -7.26 3.06
C PRO A 16 -12.63 -6.95 2.76
N TYR A 17 -11.73 -7.21 3.69
CA TYR A 17 -10.30 -6.89 3.54
C TYR A 17 -9.96 -5.40 3.64
N LYS A 18 -10.83 -4.56 4.22
CA LYS A 18 -10.51 -3.15 4.55
C LYS A 18 -9.25 -2.98 5.40
N GLU A 19 -8.83 -4.02 6.11
CA GLU A 19 -7.54 -4.06 6.82
C GLU A 19 -6.32 -4.01 5.87
N CYS A 20 -6.49 -4.26 4.57
CA CYS A 20 -5.44 -4.04 3.57
C CYS A 20 -5.18 -2.55 3.32
N MET A 21 -6.08 -1.66 3.76
CA MET A 21 -5.88 -0.21 3.66
C MET A 21 -4.89 0.25 4.73
N GLY A 22 -4.04 1.20 4.38
CA GLY A 22 -3.06 1.74 5.31
C GLY A 22 -1.75 2.10 4.65
N LEU A 23 -0.72 2.26 5.48
CA LEU A 23 0.62 2.62 5.04
C LEU A 23 1.42 1.37 4.68
N TYR A 24 2.11 1.43 3.55
CA TYR A 24 3.01 0.42 3.05
C TYR A 24 4.40 1.01 2.88
N SER A 25 5.40 0.19 3.20
CA SER A 25 6.82 0.51 3.00
C SER A 25 7.44 -0.54 2.09
N GLU A 26 8.34 -0.10 1.22
CA GLU A 26 9.17 -1.00 0.43
C GLU A 26 9.98 -1.91 1.35
N VAL A 27 10.00 -3.21 1.04
CA VAL A 27 10.79 -4.21 1.79
C VAL A 27 11.86 -4.86 0.93
N TYR A 28 11.66 -4.92 -0.38
CA TYR A 28 12.58 -5.54 -1.32
C TYR A 28 12.28 -5.08 -2.74
N THR A 29 13.31 -4.92 -3.58
CA THR A 29 13.16 -4.74 -5.02
C THR A 29 13.75 -5.92 -5.76
N GLU A 30 12.94 -6.62 -6.55
CA GLU A 30 13.42 -7.71 -7.39
C GLU A 30 14.31 -7.14 -8.49
N THR A 31 15.50 -7.72 -8.65
CA THR A 31 16.43 -7.35 -9.73
C THR A 31 16.72 -8.55 -10.61
N ARG A 32 16.61 -8.40 -11.92
CA ARG A 32 16.99 -9.43 -12.90
C ARG A 32 17.99 -8.86 -13.88
N GLY A 33 19.22 -9.41 -13.89
CA GLY A 33 20.31 -8.92 -14.75
C GLY A 33 20.73 -7.47 -14.43
N GLY A 34 20.64 -7.06 -13.16
CA GLY A 34 20.95 -5.68 -12.73
C GLY A 34 19.84 -4.66 -12.99
N VAL A 35 18.74 -5.06 -13.64
CA VAL A 35 17.56 -4.21 -13.85
C VAL A 35 16.57 -4.46 -12.73
N ALA A 36 16.19 -3.40 -12.01
CA ALA A 36 15.08 -3.43 -11.06
C ALA A 36 13.77 -3.72 -11.82
N LEU A 37 13.06 -4.77 -11.42
CA LEU A 37 11.75 -5.13 -11.95
C LEU A 37 10.70 -4.28 -11.25
N ARG A 38 10.10 -4.80 -10.18
CA ARG A 38 9.15 -4.06 -9.35
C ARG A 38 9.40 -4.37 -7.89
N SER A 39 9.18 -3.35 -7.07
CA SER A 39 9.34 -3.45 -5.63
C SER A 39 8.17 -4.21 -5.00
N VAL A 40 8.48 -4.90 -3.91
CA VAL A 40 7.52 -5.50 -2.99
C VAL A 40 7.38 -4.57 -1.80
N TYR A 41 6.14 -4.35 -1.39
CA TYR A 41 5.81 -3.48 -0.29
C TYR A 41 5.05 -4.26 0.78
N LYS A 42 5.34 -3.96 2.04
CA LYS A 42 4.69 -4.58 3.19
C LYS A 42 3.89 -3.54 3.95
N HIS A 43 2.69 -3.90 4.36
CA HIS A 43 1.89 -3.08 5.26
C HIS A 43 2.66 -2.90 6.57
N THR A 44 2.74 -1.67 7.07
CA THR A 44 3.52 -1.33 8.28
C THR A 44 3.06 -1.99 9.57
N ARG A 45 1.83 -2.53 9.62
CA ARG A 45 1.20 -3.07 10.85
C ARG A 45 0.75 -4.52 10.71
N LEU A 46 0.51 -4.99 9.50
CA LEU A 46 -0.12 -6.28 9.24
C LEU A 46 0.76 -7.12 8.32
N PRO A 47 0.65 -8.46 8.34
CA PRO A 47 1.38 -9.33 7.44
C PRO A 47 0.73 -9.34 6.04
N VAL A 48 0.57 -8.16 5.44
CA VAL A 48 -0.02 -7.96 4.11
C VAL A 48 1.04 -7.37 3.19
N TYR A 49 1.09 -7.90 1.98
CA TYR A 49 2.06 -7.52 0.97
C TYR A 49 1.35 -7.04 -0.29
N LEU A 50 1.85 -5.97 -0.87
CA LEU A 50 1.57 -5.56 -2.24
C LEU A 50 2.77 -5.94 -3.11
N TYR A 51 2.52 -6.69 -4.18
CA TYR A 51 3.54 -7.09 -5.14
C TYR A 51 2.95 -7.24 -6.54
N PHE A 52 3.80 -7.19 -7.55
CA PHE A 52 3.40 -7.48 -8.92
C PHE A 52 3.56 -8.98 -9.21
N HIS A 53 2.48 -9.61 -9.68
CA HIS A 53 2.48 -11.02 -10.07
C HIS A 53 2.75 -11.13 -11.58
N GLU A 54 3.98 -11.47 -11.94
CA GLU A 54 4.45 -11.45 -13.33
C GLU A 54 3.70 -12.36 -14.29
N LYS A 55 3.16 -13.50 -13.80
CA LYS A 55 2.42 -14.45 -14.63
C LYS A 55 1.05 -13.90 -15.06
N ASP A 56 0.35 -13.27 -14.12
CA ASP A 56 -1.02 -12.79 -14.36
C ASP A 56 -1.05 -11.31 -14.77
N LYS A 57 0.10 -10.63 -14.73
CA LYS A 57 0.27 -9.20 -15.04
C LYS A 57 -0.64 -8.32 -14.16
N THR A 58 -0.65 -8.61 -12.87
CA THR A 58 -1.49 -7.91 -11.88
C THR A 58 -0.69 -7.45 -10.68
N TRP A 59 -1.05 -6.31 -10.11
CA TRP A 59 -0.71 -5.96 -8.73
C TRP A 59 -1.64 -6.73 -7.78
N ALA A 60 -1.09 -7.40 -6.78
CA ALA A 60 -1.82 -8.28 -5.87
C ALA A 60 -1.57 -7.91 -4.41
N LEU A 61 -2.65 -7.92 -3.61
CA LEU A 61 -2.62 -7.85 -2.15
C LEU A 61 -2.85 -9.24 -1.57
N SER A 62 -1.89 -9.73 -0.78
CA SER A 62 -1.97 -11.05 -0.16
C SER A 62 -1.15 -11.10 1.12
N ASN A 63 -1.38 -12.11 1.95
CA ASN A 63 -0.53 -12.41 3.10
C ASN A 63 0.77 -13.14 2.74
N LYS A 64 0.90 -13.59 1.48
CA LYS A 64 2.08 -14.30 0.99
C LYS A 64 2.43 -13.84 -0.43
N ILE A 65 3.70 -13.49 -0.64
CA ILE A 65 4.25 -13.11 -1.94
C ILE A 65 4.26 -14.34 -2.88
N GLY A 66 3.88 -14.15 -4.14
CA GLY A 66 3.84 -15.20 -5.16
C GLY A 66 2.75 -16.25 -4.94
N SER A 67 1.78 -15.99 -4.06
CA SER A 67 0.65 -16.88 -3.84
C SER A 67 -0.28 -16.89 -5.05
N SER A 68 -0.79 -18.06 -5.44
CA SER A 68 -1.85 -18.19 -6.45
C SER A 68 -3.21 -17.67 -5.96
N ARG A 69 -3.31 -17.31 -4.68
CA ARG A 69 -4.48 -16.68 -4.06
C ARG A 69 -4.11 -15.30 -3.51
N CYS A 70 -4.91 -14.31 -3.87
CA CYS A 70 -4.86 -12.96 -3.34
C CYS A 70 -6.25 -12.55 -2.84
N TRP A 71 -6.30 -11.52 -2.00
CA TRP A 71 -7.56 -10.95 -1.53
C TRP A 71 -8.06 -9.87 -2.48
N MET A 72 -7.14 -9.06 -3.00
CA MET A 72 -7.42 -8.02 -3.96
C MET A 72 -6.35 -7.99 -5.05
N PHE A 73 -6.72 -7.58 -6.26
CA PHE A 73 -5.77 -7.33 -7.33
C PHE A 73 -6.23 -6.21 -8.27
N ALA A 74 -5.28 -5.62 -9.00
CA ALA A 74 -5.51 -4.73 -10.12
C ALA A 74 -4.73 -5.23 -11.34
N SER A 75 -5.40 -5.35 -12.49
CA SER A 75 -4.76 -5.69 -13.76
C SER A 75 -4.18 -4.43 -14.40
N ASP A 76 -2.97 -4.07 -13.99
CA ASP A 76 -2.28 -2.85 -14.41
C ASP A 76 -0.77 -3.11 -14.48
N LEU A 77 -0.09 -2.58 -15.50
CA LEU A 77 1.34 -2.75 -15.75
C LEU A 77 2.22 -1.66 -15.12
N ALA A 78 1.64 -0.75 -14.33
CA ALA A 78 2.35 0.30 -13.61
C ALA A 78 3.62 -0.23 -12.93
N GLN A 79 4.70 0.55 -13.00
CA GLN A 79 5.97 0.19 -12.36
C GLN A 79 5.95 0.42 -10.85
N LYS A 80 5.06 1.31 -10.38
CA LYS A 80 4.94 1.67 -8.97
C LYS A 80 3.47 1.67 -8.53
N PRO A 81 3.16 1.38 -7.25
CA PRO A 81 1.79 1.32 -6.75
C PRO A 81 0.97 2.59 -6.99
N HIS A 82 1.54 3.76 -6.75
CA HIS A 82 0.83 5.03 -6.91
C HIS A 82 0.53 5.42 -8.37
N LEU A 83 1.04 4.65 -9.34
CA LEU A 83 0.76 4.83 -10.76
C LEU A 83 -0.31 3.85 -11.27
N ILE A 84 -0.85 2.99 -10.42
CA ILE A 84 -1.94 2.08 -10.78
C ILE A 84 -3.21 2.90 -11.05
N ILE A 85 -3.73 2.80 -12.28
CA ILE A 85 -4.98 3.43 -12.72
C ILE A 85 -6.07 2.40 -13.00
N GLY A 86 -5.69 1.14 -13.19
CA GLY A 86 -6.60 0.02 -13.43
C GLY A 86 -7.51 -0.23 -12.22
N PRO A 87 -8.75 -0.68 -12.46
CA PRO A 87 -9.68 -0.91 -11.37
C PRO A 87 -9.22 -2.08 -10.51
N TRP A 88 -9.43 -1.95 -9.21
CA TRP A 88 -9.19 -3.02 -8.26
C TRP A 88 -10.35 -4.01 -8.29
N LYS A 89 -10.06 -5.24 -7.93
CA LYS A 89 -11.04 -6.29 -7.68
C LYS A 89 -10.74 -6.96 -6.36
N TYR A 90 -11.76 -7.41 -5.66
CA TYR A 90 -11.62 -8.21 -4.43
C TYR A 90 -12.51 -9.44 -4.47
N ILE A 91 -12.09 -10.49 -3.77
CA ILE A 91 -12.87 -11.73 -3.70
C ILE A 91 -13.98 -11.58 -2.66
N ASN A 92 -15.23 -11.77 -3.04
CA ASN A 92 -16.32 -11.80 -2.07
C ASN A 92 -16.15 -13.03 -1.16
N PRO A 93 -16.06 -12.87 0.17
CA PRO A 93 -15.85 -14.00 1.07
C PRO A 93 -17.03 -14.98 1.07
N ASN A 94 -18.23 -14.53 0.73
CA ASN A 94 -19.45 -15.33 0.80
C ASN A 94 -19.59 -16.29 -0.38
N ASP A 95 -19.40 -15.80 -1.61
CA ASP A 95 -19.64 -16.57 -2.84
C ASP A 95 -18.40 -16.78 -3.72
N ARG A 96 -17.23 -16.28 -3.26
CA ARG A 96 -15.93 -16.37 -3.94
C ARG A 96 -15.88 -15.73 -5.33
N LYS A 97 -16.82 -14.85 -5.67
CA LYS A 97 -16.80 -14.08 -6.91
C LYS A 97 -15.93 -12.84 -6.78
N TRP A 98 -15.28 -12.45 -7.88
CA TRP A 98 -14.55 -11.19 -7.95
C TRP A 98 -15.51 -10.03 -8.15
N LEU A 99 -15.44 -9.05 -7.27
CA LEU A 99 -16.21 -7.81 -7.33
C LEU A 99 -15.29 -6.64 -7.66
N LEU A 100 -15.80 -5.66 -8.38
CA LEU A 100 -15.08 -4.44 -8.75
C LEU A 100 -15.00 -3.48 -7.56
N GLU A 101 -13.82 -2.89 -7.34
CA GLU A 101 -13.60 -1.79 -6.42
C GLU A 101 -13.03 -0.60 -7.21
N SER A 102 -13.79 0.50 -7.25
CA SER A 102 -13.47 1.70 -8.02
C SER A 102 -12.96 2.86 -7.17
N LYS A 103 -13.15 2.80 -5.86
CA LYS A 103 -12.74 3.85 -4.91
C LYS A 103 -11.32 3.63 -4.40
N MET A 104 -10.78 2.42 -4.51
CA MET A 104 -9.45 2.09 -4.01
C MET A 104 -8.36 2.82 -4.81
N LYS A 105 -7.45 3.46 -4.10
CA LYS A 105 -6.33 4.23 -4.67
C LYS A 105 -5.04 3.97 -3.90
N CYS A 106 -3.93 4.24 -4.56
CA CYS A 106 -2.59 4.25 -3.97
C CYS A 106 -1.99 5.65 -4.14
N GLU A 107 -1.52 6.26 -3.05
CA GLU A 107 -0.92 7.60 -3.07
C GLU A 107 0.46 7.61 -2.39
N PRO A 108 1.45 8.33 -2.92
CA PRO A 108 2.75 8.46 -2.27
C PRO A 108 2.60 9.03 -0.85
N HIS A 109 3.39 8.52 0.09
CA HIS A 109 3.40 9.04 1.46
C HIS A 109 4.72 9.78 1.73
N ILE A 110 4.61 11.05 2.07
CA ILE A 110 5.74 11.90 2.44
C ILE A 110 5.69 12.07 3.96
N GLU A 111 6.71 11.56 4.67
CA GLU A 111 6.87 11.88 6.08
C GLU A 111 7.36 13.33 6.19
N LEU A 112 6.49 14.19 6.71
CA LEU A 112 6.91 15.52 7.12
C LEU A 112 7.81 15.32 8.33
N LYS A 113 9.10 15.64 8.18
CA LYS A 113 9.98 15.77 9.32
C LYS A 113 9.43 16.93 10.14
N ASP A 114 8.80 16.63 11.27
CA ASP A 114 8.44 17.65 12.25
C ASP A 114 9.71 18.43 12.57
N GLY A 115 9.81 19.65 12.04
CA GLY A 115 10.81 20.61 12.46
C GLY A 115 10.56 20.84 13.94
N GLY A 116 11.44 20.30 14.79
CA GLY A 116 11.27 20.34 16.23
C GLY A 116 10.96 21.75 16.71
N ASN A 117 9.72 21.99 17.12
CA ASN A 117 9.38 23.09 18.01
C ASN A 117 8.05 22.85 18.74
N SER A 118 7.93 21.69 19.40
CA SER A 118 6.92 21.52 20.45
C SER A 118 7.51 22.01 21.78
N SER A 119 7.57 23.32 21.97
CA SER A 119 7.76 23.96 23.28
C SER A 119 7.15 25.36 23.31
N ARG A 120 5.86 25.45 23.65
CA ARG A 120 5.36 26.40 24.65
C ARG A 120 3.90 26.09 25.00
N ARG A 121 3.72 25.47 26.17
CA ARG A 121 2.52 25.67 26.98
C ARG A 121 2.54 27.13 27.43
N GLU A 122 1.57 27.93 27.01
CA GLU A 122 1.17 29.09 27.80
C GLU A 122 -0.20 28.79 28.41
N SER A 123 -0.15 28.49 29.71
CA SER A 123 -1.29 28.47 30.60
C SER A 123 -1.82 29.90 30.73
N MET A 124 -2.94 30.22 30.07
CA MET A 124 -3.73 31.39 30.44
C MET A 124 -4.42 31.10 31.78
N LYS A 125 -3.85 31.64 32.86
CA LYS A 125 -4.61 31.91 34.09
C LYS A 125 -5.50 33.11 33.81
N VAL A 126 -6.81 32.89 33.75
CA VAL A 126 -7.81 33.95 33.90
C VAL A 126 -7.99 34.15 35.41
N GLN A 127 -7.55 35.29 35.93
CA GLN A 127 -8.03 35.80 37.21
C GLN A 127 -9.15 36.80 36.93
N ILE A 128 -10.28 36.60 37.61
CA ILE A 128 -11.39 37.55 37.73
C ILE A 128 -11.11 38.39 38.96
#